data_AF-A0A933RJ87-F1
#
_entry.id   AF-A0A933RJ87-F1
#
_cell.length_a   1.000
_cell.length_b   1.000
_cell.length_c   1.000
_cell.angle_alpha   90.00
_cell.angle_beta   90.00
_cell.angle_gamma   90.00
#
_symmetry.space_group_name_H-M   'P 1'
#
loop_
_entity.id
_entity.type
_entity.pdbx_description
1 polymer ?
#
loop_
_entity_poly.entity_id
_entity_poly.type
_entity_poly.pdbx_seq_one_letter_code
_entity_poly.pdbx_strand_id
1 'polypeptide(L)'
;GVVSKIVPIEDMPFLEDGTHADIVLNPLGVPSRMNVGQILETHLGWAAAQGWYDDAEQGFKHAQGKVYTATPVFDGASVQDVDQALVRWQEDHTKAGGKIKMDVDKSRTPGTQATGKFRLFNGRTGEPFEETVTVGYMYILKLLHLVDDKIHARSTGPYSLVTQQPLGGKAQFGGQRFGEMEVWALEAYGAAYTLQEMLTIKSDDTVGRVKAYEAIVKGENIAEPSIPESFKVLLKEMQSLALDVNVVSEEGQRAEMRDEDDDLLRAAEELGIDLSGVRATDGQAADEAVEGTDDTDAADEEQGEPEEPEVDLDADIDIGDLDEVPADEPVEDEA
;
A
#
# COMPACT_ATOMS: atom_id res chain seq x y z
N GLY A 1 5.46 -12.15 6.66
CA GLY A 1 4.58 -11.44 7.62
C GLY A 1 4.89 -9.96 7.59
N VAL A 2 4.17 -9.13 8.34
CA VAL A 2 4.55 -7.72 8.62
C VAL A 2 5.05 -7.62 10.06
N VAL A 3 6.00 -6.73 10.32
CA VAL A 3 6.49 -6.49 11.68
C VAL A 3 5.41 -5.71 12.44
N SER A 4 4.79 -6.32 13.44
CA SER A 4 3.71 -5.69 14.23
C SER A 4 4.25 -4.88 15.41
N LYS A 5 5.37 -5.29 16.00
CA LYS A 5 5.97 -4.63 17.16
C LYS A 5 7.48 -4.85 17.17
N ILE A 6 8.21 -3.77 17.41
CA ILE A 6 9.63 -3.81 17.78
C ILE A 6 9.66 -3.52 19.27
N VAL A 7 10.29 -4.39 20.05
CA VAL A 7 10.41 -4.24 21.50
C VAL A 7 11.88 -3.99 21.87
N PRO A 8 12.14 -3.34 23.01
CA PRO A 8 13.48 -3.29 23.59
C PRO A 8 14.04 -4.70 23.83
N ILE A 9 15.36 -4.82 23.88
CA ILE A 9 16.02 -6.13 24.03
C ILE A 9 15.66 -6.79 25.37
N GLU A 10 15.56 -6.01 26.44
CA GLU A 10 15.20 -6.46 27.79
C GLU A 10 13.78 -7.03 27.89
N ASP A 11 12.89 -6.66 26.96
CA ASP A 11 11.53 -7.17 26.89
C ASP A 11 11.44 -8.52 26.17
N MET A 12 12.49 -8.93 25.44
CA MET A 12 12.49 -10.15 24.66
C MET A 12 12.62 -11.40 25.55
N PRO A 13 11.99 -12.52 25.16
CA PRO A 13 12.27 -13.80 25.77
C PRO A 13 13.75 -14.15 25.68
N PHE A 14 14.32 -14.65 26.77
CA PHE A 14 15.74 -15.02 26.83
C PHE A 14 15.94 -16.45 27.34
N LEU A 15 17.07 -17.04 26.96
CA LEU A 15 17.50 -18.39 27.31
C LEU A 15 18.18 -18.43 28.69
N GLU A 16 18.45 -19.63 29.22
CA GLU A 16 19.11 -19.84 30.53
C GLU A 16 20.54 -19.24 30.63
N ASP A 17 21.16 -18.95 29.50
CA ASP A 17 22.46 -18.28 29.40
C ASP A 17 22.37 -16.74 29.36
N GLY A 18 21.15 -16.18 29.26
CA GLY A 18 20.89 -14.75 29.12
C GLY A 18 20.78 -14.26 27.67
N THR A 19 20.92 -15.15 26.68
CA THR A 19 20.81 -14.79 25.26
C THR A 19 19.35 -14.51 24.91
N HIS A 20 19.06 -13.34 24.37
CA HIS A 20 17.71 -12.94 23.97
C HIS A 20 17.38 -13.47 22.57
N ALA A 21 16.12 -13.80 22.33
CA ALA A 21 15.65 -14.09 20.99
C ALA A 21 15.61 -12.81 20.14
N ASP A 22 15.83 -12.94 18.83
CA ASP A 22 15.76 -11.80 17.90
C ASP A 22 14.35 -11.60 17.31
N ILE A 23 13.66 -12.71 16.98
CA ILE A 23 12.35 -12.71 16.32
C ILE A 23 11.45 -13.77 16.96
N VAL A 24 10.18 -13.42 17.18
CA VAL A 24 9.15 -14.36 17.64
C VAL A 24 8.15 -14.62 16.51
N LEU A 25 8.01 -15.89 16.13
CA LEU A 25 7.05 -16.33 15.10
C LEU A 25 5.82 -16.98 15.74
N ASN A 26 4.64 -16.71 15.17
CA ASN A 26 3.39 -17.30 15.65
C ASN A 26 3.27 -18.77 15.23
N PRO A 27 3.12 -19.73 16.17
CA PRO A 27 3.06 -21.15 15.86
C PRO A 27 1.82 -21.56 15.05
N LEU A 28 0.73 -20.80 15.08
CA LEU A 28 -0.52 -21.14 14.39
C LEU A 28 -0.39 -21.19 12.86
N GLY A 29 0.60 -20.47 12.32
CA GLY A 29 0.84 -20.42 10.87
C GLY A 29 1.56 -21.64 10.30
N VAL A 30 2.15 -22.49 11.15
CA VAL A 30 2.97 -23.63 10.72
C VAL A 30 2.12 -24.83 10.29
N PRO A 31 1.18 -25.36 11.11
CA PRO A 31 0.42 -26.56 10.74
C PRO A 31 -0.56 -26.28 9.59
N SER A 32 -1.15 -25.08 9.56
CA SER A 32 -2.15 -24.69 8.55
C SER A 32 -1.57 -24.57 7.15
N ARG A 33 -0.27 -24.30 7.01
CA ARG A 33 0.41 -24.11 5.72
C ARG A 33 1.25 -25.29 5.28
N MET A 34 1.31 -26.36 6.09
CA MET A 34 2.13 -27.55 5.85
C MET A 34 3.62 -27.26 5.56
N ASN A 35 4.14 -26.12 6.05
CA ASN A 35 5.52 -25.71 5.85
C ASN A 35 6.40 -26.11 7.03
N VAL A 36 6.45 -27.42 7.31
CA VAL A 36 7.25 -28.02 8.41
C VAL A 36 8.76 -27.80 8.21
N GLY A 37 9.19 -27.56 6.97
CA GLY A 37 10.59 -27.26 6.64
C GLY A 37 11.17 -26.10 7.47
N GLN A 38 10.38 -25.09 7.84
CA GLN A 38 10.86 -23.99 8.69
C GLN A 38 11.27 -24.46 10.09
N ILE A 39 10.60 -25.50 10.62
CA ILE A 39 10.92 -26.08 11.93
C ILE A 39 12.19 -26.93 11.82
N LEU A 40 12.32 -27.72 10.76
CA LEU A 40 13.53 -28.50 10.48
C LEU A 40 14.74 -27.58 10.27
N GLU A 41 14.57 -26.48 9.54
CA GLU A 41 15.59 -25.42 9.38
C GLU A 41 15.96 -24.81 10.74
N THR A 42 14.98 -24.49 11.58
CA THR A 42 15.22 -23.94 12.92
C THR A 42 16.07 -24.89 13.77
N HIS A 43 15.77 -26.18 13.73
CA HIS A 43 16.52 -27.22 14.44
C HIS A 43 17.94 -27.41 13.90
N LEU A 44 18.09 -27.53 12.58
CA LEU A 44 19.39 -27.68 11.95
C LEU A 44 20.24 -26.42 12.13
N GLY A 45 19.64 -25.23 12.01
CA GLY A 45 20.28 -23.94 12.26
C GLY A 45 20.79 -23.79 13.68
N TRP A 46 20.07 -24.34 14.68
CA TRP A 46 20.59 -24.44 16.04
C TRP A 46 21.84 -25.32 16.12
N ALA A 47 21.79 -26.55 15.59
CA ALA A 47 22.94 -27.45 15.61
C ALA A 47 24.16 -26.87 14.87
N ALA A 48 23.92 -26.24 13.71
CA ALA A 48 24.93 -25.60 12.88
C ALA A 48 25.58 -24.39 13.60
N ALA A 49 24.78 -23.55 14.26
CA ALA A 49 25.29 -22.40 15.02
C ALA A 49 26.18 -22.81 16.20
N GLN A 50 25.94 -24.00 16.75
CA GLN A 50 26.70 -24.57 17.87
C GLN A 50 27.89 -25.43 17.41
N GLY A 51 28.14 -25.52 16.10
CA GLY A 51 29.35 -26.09 15.53
C GLY A 51 29.29 -27.57 15.15
N TRP A 52 28.10 -28.11 14.92
CA TRP A 52 27.96 -29.54 14.62
C TRP A 52 27.77 -29.83 13.12
N TYR A 53 28.58 -30.75 12.60
CA TYR A 53 28.46 -31.38 11.27
C TYR A 53 29.11 -32.78 11.30
N ASP A 54 28.46 -33.79 10.72
CA ASP A 54 28.96 -35.18 10.60
C ASP A 54 29.01 -35.57 9.12
N ASP A 55 29.98 -35.02 8.37
CA ASP A 55 30.49 -35.75 7.20
C ASP A 55 31.56 -36.70 7.73
N ALA A 56 31.47 -37.98 7.38
CA ALA A 56 32.38 -39.04 7.78
C ALA A 56 33.87 -38.81 7.40
N GLU A 57 34.21 -37.68 6.78
CA GLU A 57 35.55 -37.16 6.60
C GLU A 57 35.89 -36.11 7.67
N GLN A 58 36.64 -36.50 8.72
CA GLN A 58 37.59 -35.74 9.56
C GLN A 58 37.40 -34.20 9.82
N GLY A 59 36.25 -33.58 9.55
CA GLY A 59 35.95 -32.17 9.79
C GLY A 59 35.53 -31.89 11.24
N PHE A 60 35.46 -32.94 12.06
CA PHE A 60 35.00 -32.90 13.44
C PHE A 60 35.99 -32.23 14.42
N LYS A 61 37.24 -31.94 14.02
CA LYS A 61 38.29 -31.57 14.99
C LYS A 61 38.58 -30.09 15.18
N HIS A 62 38.01 -29.18 14.38
CA HIS A 62 38.50 -27.78 14.37
C HIS A 62 37.47 -26.64 14.33
N ALA A 63 36.17 -26.91 14.23
CA ALA A 63 35.18 -25.82 14.26
C ALA A 63 34.74 -25.50 15.70
N GLN A 64 35.55 -24.73 16.43
CA GLN A 64 35.04 -24.01 17.61
C GLN A 64 34.22 -22.80 17.12
N GLY A 65 32.96 -23.01 16.73
CA GLY A 65 32.09 -21.91 16.28
C GLY A 65 30.99 -22.32 15.30
N LYS A 66 30.34 -21.33 14.68
CA LYS A 66 29.26 -21.53 13.70
C LYS A 66 29.77 -22.29 12.46
N VAL A 67 29.03 -23.31 12.04
CA VAL A 67 29.31 -24.08 10.83
C VAL A 67 28.26 -23.76 9.77
N TYR A 68 28.70 -23.58 8.53
CA TYR A 68 27.79 -23.47 7.39
C TYR A 68 27.43 -24.86 6.89
N THR A 69 26.14 -25.15 6.83
CA THR A 69 25.61 -26.43 6.37
C THR A 69 24.89 -26.25 5.05
N ALA A 70 25.11 -27.15 4.10
CA ALA A 70 24.37 -27.19 2.85
C ALA A 70 23.44 -28.41 2.85
N THR A 71 22.14 -28.18 2.63
CA THR A 71 21.15 -29.24 2.44
C THR A 71 20.58 -29.14 1.03
N PRO A 72 21.10 -29.90 0.05
CA PRO A 72 20.58 -29.90 -1.31
C PRO A 72 19.08 -30.20 -1.36
N VAL A 73 18.39 -29.62 -2.33
CA VAL A 73 16.97 -29.91 -2.54
C VAL A 73 16.84 -31.37 -2.97
N PHE A 74 15.98 -32.12 -2.28
CA PHE A 74 15.70 -33.56 -2.47
C PHE A 74 16.79 -34.56 -2.04
N ASP A 75 17.98 -34.10 -1.66
CA ASP A 75 19.08 -34.93 -1.13
C ASP A 75 19.73 -34.25 0.09
N GLY A 76 18.89 -33.62 0.91
CA GLY A 76 19.29 -32.87 2.10
C GLY A 76 19.29 -33.72 3.36
N ALA A 77 19.58 -33.07 4.49
CA ALA A 77 19.56 -33.72 5.81
C ALA A 77 18.22 -34.41 6.07
N SER A 78 18.28 -35.68 6.46
CA SER A 78 17.10 -36.43 6.87
C SER A 78 16.65 -36.01 8.28
N VAL A 79 15.42 -36.34 8.66
CA VAL A 79 14.91 -36.08 10.02
C VAL A 79 15.80 -36.76 11.07
N GLN A 80 16.34 -37.93 10.75
CA GLN A 80 17.24 -38.69 11.60
C GLN A 80 18.59 -37.98 11.79
N ASP A 81 19.12 -37.33 10.74
CA ASP A 81 20.39 -36.60 10.83
C ASP A 81 20.25 -35.36 11.71
N VAL A 82 19.16 -34.61 11.55
CA VAL A 82 18.84 -33.44 12.39
C VAL A 82 18.63 -33.84 13.85
N ASP A 83 17.94 -34.95 14.10
CA ASP A 83 17.74 -35.47 15.45
C ASP A 83 19.06 -35.88 16.11
N GLN A 84 19.92 -36.61 15.39
CA GLN A 84 21.24 -37.00 15.89
C GLN A 84 22.13 -35.80 16.19
N ALA A 85 22.07 -34.76 15.35
CA ALA A 85 22.77 -33.49 15.55
C ALA A 85 22.42 -32.88 16.91
N LEU A 86 21.13 -32.76 17.19
CA LEU A 86 20.59 -32.17 18.41
C LEU A 86 20.93 -33.01 19.65
N VAL A 87 20.81 -34.34 19.57
CA VAL A 87 21.15 -35.26 20.68
C VAL A 87 22.64 -35.12 21.04
N ARG A 88 23.54 -35.16 20.06
CA ARG A 88 24.98 -35.04 20.30
C ARG A 88 25.35 -33.67 20.86
N TRP A 89 24.78 -32.60 20.31
CA TRP A 89 24.97 -31.26 20.84
C TRP A 89 24.60 -31.18 22.34
N GLN A 90 23.43 -31.71 22.73
CA GLN A 90 23.01 -31.69 24.14
C GLN A 90 23.97 -32.46 25.04
N GLU A 91 24.51 -33.60 24.58
CA GLU A 91 25.50 -34.37 25.35
C GLU A 91 26.78 -33.59 25.59
N ASP A 92 27.33 -32.99 24.54
CA ASP A 92 28.60 -32.27 24.62
C ASP A 92 28.45 -30.97 25.40
N HIS A 93 27.32 -30.27 25.23
CA HIS A 93 26.98 -29.09 26.02
C HIS A 93 26.83 -29.43 27.51
N THR A 94 26.21 -30.57 27.82
CA THR A 94 26.08 -31.04 29.22
C THR A 94 27.44 -31.42 29.81
N LYS A 95 28.32 -32.08 29.05
CA LYS A 95 29.70 -32.40 29.48
C LYS A 95 30.54 -31.14 29.72
N ALA A 96 30.32 -30.10 28.92
CA ALA A 96 31.00 -28.81 29.06
C ALA A 96 30.46 -27.94 30.21
N GLY A 97 29.42 -28.40 30.93
CA GLY A 97 28.81 -27.63 32.03
C GLY A 97 27.89 -26.50 31.56
N GLY A 98 27.37 -26.60 30.34
CA GLY A 98 26.43 -25.65 29.75
C GLY A 98 25.14 -25.52 30.55
N LYS A 99 24.60 -24.29 30.61
CA LYS A 99 23.39 -23.98 31.39
C LYS A 99 22.11 -24.44 30.69
N ILE A 100 22.06 -24.27 29.36
CA ILE A 100 20.90 -24.57 28.51
C ILE A 100 20.60 -26.06 28.49
N LYS A 101 19.34 -26.44 28.72
CA LYS A 101 18.88 -27.83 28.65
C LYS A 101 17.77 -28.01 27.62
N MET A 102 17.94 -29.01 26.76
CA MET A 102 16.92 -29.54 25.86
C MET A 102 16.46 -30.92 26.34
N ASP A 103 15.16 -31.18 26.24
CA ASP A 103 14.61 -32.51 26.52
C ASP A 103 14.99 -33.49 25.40
N VAL A 104 15.74 -34.53 25.79
CA VAL A 104 16.27 -35.58 24.90
C VAL A 104 15.97 -36.94 25.51
N ASP A 105 15.21 -37.75 24.78
CA ASP A 105 14.81 -39.10 25.18
C ASP A 105 15.35 -40.15 24.19
N LYS A 106 16.44 -40.79 24.58
CA LYS A 106 17.12 -41.82 23.78
C LYS A 106 16.33 -43.13 23.66
N SER A 107 15.26 -43.30 24.44
CA SER A 107 14.41 -44.49 24.34
C SER A 107 13.48 -44.44 23.12
N ARG A 108 13.32 -43.25 22.51
CA ARG A 108 12.47 -43.02 21.33
C ARG A 108 13.15 -43.47 20.04
N THR A 109 12.32 -43.61 19.01
CA THR A 109 12.76 -43.91 17.65
C THR A 109 13.74 -42.84 17.12
N PRO A 110 14.79 -43.24 16.37
CA PRO A 110 15.68 -42.28 15.71
C PRO A 110 14.88 -41.32 14.81
N GLY A 111 15.13 -40.02 14.94
CA GLY A 111 14.34 -38.96 14.30
C GLY A 111 13.31 -38.30 15.22
N THR A 112 13.20 -38.73 16.48
CA THR A 112 12.22 -38.22 17.48
C THR A 112 12.78 -38.12 18.90
N GLN A 113 14.10 -38.23 19.05
CA GLN A 113 14.76 -38.29 20.34
C GLN A 113 14.91 -36.90 20.97
N ALA A 114 15.26 -35.89 20.17
CA ALA A 114 15.36 -34.50 20.56
C ALA A 114 14.05 -33.75 20.27
N THR A 115 13.62 -32.94 21.23
CA THR A 115 12.45 -32.08 21.06
C THR A 115 12.77 -30.77 20.34
N GLY A 116 14.03 -30.32 20.40
CA GLY A 116 14.45 -29.00 19.91
C GLY A 116 13.76 -27.84 20.63
N LYS A 117 13.29 -28.08 21.86
CA LYS A 117 12.63 -27.10 22.72
C LYS A 117 13.51 -26.77 23.91
N PHE A 118 13.44 -25.51 24.31
CA PHE A 118 14.24 -24.94 25.39
C PHE A 118 13.34 -24.21 26.39
N ARG A 119 13.85 -24.06 27.61
CA ARG A 119 13.21 -23.21 28.61
C ARG A 119 13.56 -21.74 28.33
N LEU A 120 12.54 -20.93 28.11
CA LEU A 120 12.66 -19.48 27.98
C LEU A 120 12.18 -18.79 29.26
N PHE A 121 12.69 -17.58 29.48
CA PHE A 121 12.24 -16.66 30.52
C PHE A 121 11.62 -15.42 29.89
N ASN A 122 10.61 -14.89 30.55
CA ASN A 122 9.96 -13.65 30.14
C ASN A 122 10.85 -12.47 30.52
N GLY A 123 11.28 -11.66 29.54
CA GLY A 123 12.10 -10.47 29.77
C GLY A 123 11.46 -9.43 30.71
N ARG A 124 10.13 -9.36 30.73
CA ARG A 124 9.38 -8.37 31.53
C ARG A 124 9.20 -8.77 33.00
N THR A 125 8.93 -10.05 33.25
CA THR A 125 8.62 -10.54 34.61
C THR A 125 9.80 -11.29 35.23
N GLY A 126 10.72 -11.79 34.42
CA GLY A 126 11.80 -12.69 34.82
C GLY A 126 11.35 -14.13 35.08
N GLU A 127 10.05 -14.42 34.99
CA GLU A 127 9.52 -15.76 35.25
C GLU A 127 9.72 -16.68 34.04
N PRO A 128 9.99 -17.98 34.26
CA PRO A 128 10.05 -18.96 33.19
C PRO A 128 8.67 -19.18 32.56
N PHE A 129 8.62 -19.41 31.24
CA PHE A 129 7.39 -19.85 30.59
C PHE A 129 6.95 -21.23 31.10
N GLU A 130 5.63 -21.48 31.07
CA GLU A 130 5.03 -22.73 31.56
C GLU A 130 5.47 -23.95 30.74
N GLU A 131 5.56 -23.80 29.42
CA GLU A 131 6.00 -24.84 28.50
C GLU A 131 7.36 -24.49 27.86
N THR A 132 8.10 -25.53 27.48
CA THR A 132 9.32 -25.37 26.67
C THR A 132 8.96 -24.94 25.25
N VAL A 133 9.73 -24.02 24.69
CA VAL A 133 9.48 -23.40 23.39
C VAL A 133 10.54 -23.83 22.39
N THR A 134 10.16 -24.04 21.13
CA THR A 134 11.12 -24.30 20.05
C THR A 134 11.94 -23.05 19.77
N VAL A 135 13.26 -23.16 19.90
CA VAL A 135 14.21 -22.07 19.63
C VAL A 135 15.28 -22.58 18.67
N GLY A 136 15.72 -21.72 17.76
CA GLY A 136 16.78 -22.03 16.82
C GLY A 136 17.08 -20.84 15.93
N TYR A 137 17.92 -21.08 14.92
CA TYR A 137 18.28 -20.05 13.95
C TYR A 137 17.54 -20.33 12.64
N MET A 138 16.87 -19.31 12.10
CA MET A 138 16.14 -19.35 10.84
C MET A 138 16.63 -18.21 9.95
N TYR A 139 16.69 -18.45 8.65
CA TYR A 139 17.09 -17.45 7.68
C TYR A 139 15.89 -16.58 7.26
N ILE A 140 15.90 -15.30 7.68
CA ILE A 140 14.81 -14.35 7.40
C ILE A 140 15.27 -13.32 6.37
N LEU A 141 14.42 -13.10 5.35
CA LEU A 141 14.63 -12.10 4.30
C LEU A 141 13.79 -10.85 4.54
N LYS A 142 14.37 -9.67 4.29
CA LYS A 142 13.66 -8.40 4.19
C LYS A 142 13.16 -8.24 2.75
N LEU A 143 11.84 -8.26 2.56
CA LEU A 143 11.22 -8.09 1.24
C LEU A 143 11.04 -6.60 0.89
N LEU A 144 10.97 -6.29 -0.41
CA LEU A 144 10.79 -4.93 -0.96
C LEU A 144 9.36 -4.38 -0.79
N HIS A 145 8.68 -4.74 0.30
CA HIS A 145 7.35 -4.26 0.63
C HIS A 145 7.41 -3.45 1.92
N LEU A 146 8.03 -2.27 1.81
CA LEU A 146 8.23 -1.37 2.93
C LEU A 146 7.02 -0.48 3.16
N VAL A 147 6.83 -0.07 4.41
CA VAL A 147 5.69 0.79 4.78
C VAL A 147 5.87 2.18 4.18
N ASP A 148 7.11 2.66 4.06
CA ASP A 148 7.44 3.98 3.52
C ASP A 148 6.97 4.14 2.06
N ASP A 149 7.05 3.05 1.29
CA ASP A 149 6.55 3.01 -0.09
C ASP A 149 5.03 2.93 -0.14
N LYS A 150 4.39 2.33 0.86
CA LYS A 150 2.94 2.05 0.87
C LYS A 150 2.09 3.10 1.57
N ILE A 151 2.65 3.86 2.50
CA ILE A 151 1.92 4.92 3.18
C ILE A 151 1.55 6.01 2.17
N HIS A 152 0.26 6.39 2.16
CA HIS A 152 -0.28 7.43 1.31
C HIS A 152 -1.52 8.04 1.96
N ALA A 153 -1.62 9.36 1.95
CA ALA A 153 -2.75 10.11 2.47
C ALA A 153 -3.00 11.34 1.60
N ARG A 154 -4.27 11.73 1.50
CA ARG A 154 -4.72 12.90 0.73
C ARG A 154 -5.82 13.62 1.50
N SER A 155 -5.69 14.94 1.62
CA SER A 155 -6.77 15.84 2.03
C SER A 155 -7.41 16.47 0.79
N THR A 156 -6.67 17.31 0.08
CA THR A 156 -6.99 17.89 -1.23
C THR A 156 -5.84 17.59 -2.20
N GLY A 157 -6.06 17.75 -3.50
CA GLY A 157 -5.05 17.41 -4.51
C GLY A 157 -5.55 17.65 -5.93
N PRO A 158 -4.83 17.16 -6.95
CA PRO A 158 -5.23 17.35 -8.33
C PRO A 158 -6.47 16.52 -8.70
N TYR A 159 -7.19 17.01 -9.71
CA TYR A 159 -8.42 16.44 -10.24
C TYR A 159 -8.27 16.22 -11.76
N SER A 160 -9.03 15.26 -12.28
CA SER A 160 -9.16 15.01 -13.72
C SER A 160 -9.86 16.19 -14.38
N LEU A 161 -9.37 16.61 -15.57
CA LEU A 161 -10.00 17.67 -16.35
C LEU A 161 -11.39 17.28 -16.85
N VAL A 162 -11.59 16.01 -17.18
CA VAL A 162 -12.83 15.51 -17.80
C VAL A 162 -13.89 15.24 -16.75
N THR A 163 -13.59 14.40 -15.77
CA THR A 163 -14.60 13.93 -14.80
C THR A 163 -14.65 14.78 -13.53
N GLN A 164 -13.73 15.74 -13.36
CA GLN A 164 -13.55 16.50 -12.12
C GLN A 164 -13.32 15.66 -10.86
N GLN A 165 -13.04 14.36 -11.01
CA GLN A 165 -12.76 13.44 -9.90
C GLN A 165 -11.29 13.52 -9.47
N PRO A 166 -10.98 13.21 -8.19
CA PRO A 166 -9.62 13.03 -7.71
C PRO A 166 -8.78 12.10 -8.61
N LEU A 167 -7.56 12.51 -8.98
CA LEU A 167 -6.63 11.63 -9.70
C LEU A 167 -6.30 10.37 -8.87
N GLY A 168 -5.83 9.31 -9.54
CA GLY A 168 -5.45 8.05 -8.90
C GLY A 168 -3.94 7.94 -8.64
N GLY A 169 -3.58 7.13 -7.64
CA GLY A 169 -2.18 6.72 -7.42
C GLY A 169 -1.35 7.67 -6.54
N LYS A 170 -0.38 7.09 -5.82
CA LYS A 170 0.49 7.81 -4.88
C LYS A 170 1.33 8.89 -5.55
N ALA A 171 1.88 8.60 -6.72
CA ALA A 171 2.76 9.53 -7.46
C ALA A 171 2.08 10.85 -7.83
N GLN A 172 0.76 10.84 -8.01
CA GLN A 172 -0.04 12.02 -8.39
C GLN A 172 -0.75 12.66 -7.19
N PHE A 173 -0.40 12.29 -5.95
CA PHE A 173 -1.18 12.64 -4.76
C PHE A 173 -2.67 12.31 -4.92
N GLY A 174 -2.94 11.12 -5.48
CA GLY A 174 -4.27 10.67 -5.84
C GLY A 174 -5.18 10.31 -4.66
N GLY A 175 -6.48 10.29 -4.89
CA GLY A 175 -7.49 9.85 -3.93
C GLY A 175 -7.56 8.33 -3.82
N GLN A 176 -8.26 7.86 -2.80
CA GLN A 176 -8.64 6.45 -2.69
C GLN A 176 -9.91 6.21 -3.51
N ARG A 177 -9.95 5.08 -4.21
CA ARG A 177 -11.15 4.69 -4.95
C ARG A 177 -12.21 4.20 -3.96
N PHE A 178 -13.33 4.90 -3.92
CA PHE A 178 -14.55 4.41 -3.29
C PHE A 178 -15.36 3.68 -4.37
N GLY A 179 -15.41 2.35 -4.31
CA GLY A 179 -15.96 1.50 -5.36
C GLY A 179 -17.42 1.11 -5.11
N GLU A 180 -17.95 0.33 -6.05
CA GLU A 180 -19.33 -0.16 -6.02
C GLU A 180 -19.63 -1.03 -4.80
N MET A 181 -18.68 -1.90 -4.40
CA MET A 181 -18.85 -2.75 -3.22
C MET A 181 -18.90 -1.93 -1.93
N GLU A 182 -18.16 -0.81 -1.86
CA GLU A 182 -18.21 0.10 -0.72
C GLU A 182 -19.51 0.92 -0.69
N VAL A 183 -20.08 1.28 -1.85
CA VAL A 183 -21.41 1.88 -1.96
C VAL A 183 -22.46 0.95 -1.37
N TRP A 184 -22.48 -0.32 -1.80
CA TRP A 184 -23.42 -1.31 -1.26
C TRP A 184 -23.30 -1.49 0.25
N ALA A 185 -22.07 -1.40 0.78
CA ALA A 185 -21.85 -1.47 2.22
C ALA A 185 -22.55 -0.30 2.94
N LEU A 186 -22.39 0.95 2.46
CA LEU A 186 -23.05 2.11 3.06
C LEU A 186 -24.58 2.08 2.91
N GLU A 187 -25.09 1.60 1.78
CA GLU A 187 -26.52 1.39 1.56
C GLU A 187 -27.08 0.37 2.56
N ALA A 188 -26.38 -0.75 2.76
CA ALA A 188 -26.78 -1.78 3.73
C ALA A 188 -26.78 -1.26 5.17
N TYR A 189 -25.89 -0.33 5.52
CA TYR A 189 -25.92 0.36 6.80
C TYR A 189 -27.01 1.43 6.90
N GLY A 190 -27.62 1.85 5.79
CA GLY A 190 -28.55 2.97 5.75
C GLY A 190 -27.88 4.34 5.94
N ALA A 191 -26.58 4.44 5.68
CA ALA A 191 -25.79 5.66 5.88
C ALA A 191 -25.90 6.62 4.69
N ALA A 192 -27.12 7.09 4.40
CA ALA A 192 -27.43 7.89 3.22
C ALA A 192 -26.61 9.18 3.12
N TYR A 193 -26.47 9.94 4.22
CA TYR A 193 -25.69 11.18 4.22
C TYR A 193 -24.19 10.95 3.99
N THR A 194 -23.62 9.88 4.57
CA THR A 194 -22.21 9.53 4.35
C THR A 194 -21.98 9.11 2.90
N LEU A 195 -22.89 8.34 2.33
CA LEU A 195 -22.81 7.95 0.92
C LEU A 195 -22.91 9.17 0.01
N GLN A 196 -23.88 10.05 0.25
CA GLN A 196 -24.06 11.28 -0.51
C GLN A 196 -22.79 12.15 -0.44
N GLU A 197 -22.23 12.34 0.76
CA GLU A 197 -21.00 13.12 0.98
C GLU A 197 -19.81 12.55 0.18
N MET A 198 -19.64 11.22 0.18
CA MET A 198 -18.55 10.54 -0.52
C MET A 198 -18.68 10.67 -2.05
N LEU A 199 -19.91 10.64 -2.59
CA LEU A 199 -20.18 10.71 -4.02
C LEU A 199 -20.25 12.14 -4.59
N THR A 200 -20.28 13.17 -3.73
CA THR A 200 -20.47 14.57 -4.14
C THR A 200 -19.28 15.44 -3.72
N ILE A 201 -19.35 16.07 -2.54
CA ILE A 201 -18.40 17.09 -2.06
C ILE A 201 -16.96 16.57 -1.88
N LYS A 202 -16.79 15.24 -1.73
CA LYS A 202 -15.48 14.57 -1.64
C LYS A 202 -14.97 14.03 -2.98
N SER A 203 -15.73 14.20 -4.06
CA SER A 203 -15.43 13.69 -5.40
C SER A 203 -15.45 14.82 -6.43
N ASP A 204 -16.54 14.97 -7.16
CA ASP A 204 -16.66 15.73 -8.40
C ASP A 204 -17.62 16.93 -8.30
N ASP A 205 -18.16 17.22 -7.12
CA ASP A 205 -18.88 18.48 -6.89
C ASP A 205 -17.88 19.65 -6.80
N THR A 206 -17.73 20.37 -7.92
CA THR A 206 -16.73 21.43 -8.09
C THR A 206 -16.93 22.61 -7.15
N VAL A 207 -18.17 23.01 -6.93
CA VAL A 207 -18.55 24.13 -6.06
C VAL A 207 -18.64 23.67 -4.60
N GLY A 208 -19.23 22.49 -4.37
CA GLY A 208 -19.44 21.92 -3.05
C GLY A 208 -18.13 21.62 -2.33
N ARG A 209 -17.09 21.13 -3.03
CA ARG A 209 -15.78 20.85 -2.41
C ARG A 209 -15.10 22.12 -1.88
N VAL A 210 -15.20 23.25 -2.59
CA VAL A 210 -14.62 24.53 -2.17
C VAL A 210 -15.37 25.09 -0.97
N LYS A 211 -16.71 25.10 -1.04
CA LYS A 211 -17.56 25.54 0.08
C LYS A 211 -17.37 24.68 1.32
N ALA A 212 -17.25 23.36 1.16
CA ALA A 212 -16.99 22.43 2.26
C ALA A 212 -15.63 22.71 2.92
N TYR A 213 -14.58 22.95 2.13
CA TYR A 213 -13.27 23.31 2.66
C TYR A 213 -13.33 24.62 3.46
N GLU A 214 -13.98 25.66 2.91
CA GLU A 214 -14.17 26.93 3.63
C GLU A 214 -14.97 26.78 4.92
N ALA A 215 -16.06 26.02 4.90
CA ALA A 215 -16.88 25.78 6.08
C ALA A 215 -16.08 25.09 7.19
N ILE A 216 -15.24 24.10 6.84
CA ILE A 216 -14.36 23.42 7.80
C ILE A 216 -13.35 24.41 8.41
N VAL A 217 -12.76 25.29 7.61
CA VAL A 217 -11.79 26.30 8.09
C VAL A 217 -12.48 27.34 9.00
N LYS A 218 -13.71 27.74 8.68
CA LYS A 218 -14.50 28.71 9.45
C LYS A 218 -15.17 28.09 10.69
N GLY A 219 -15.24 26.76 10.77
CA GLY A 219 -15.99 26.05 11.82
C GLY A 219 -17.51 26.15 11.65
N GLU A 220 -17.96 26.35 10.41
CA GLU A 220 -19.37 26.41 10.03
C GLU A 220 -19.89 25.04 9.59
N ASN A 221 -21.21 24.91 9.47
CA ASN A 221 -21.81 23.69 8.97
C ASN A 221 -21.55 23.54 7.47
N ILE A 222 -21.31 22.30 7.03
CA ILE A 222 -21.15 21.98 5.61
C ILE A 222 -22.49 22.20 4.89
N ALA A 223 -22.43 22.89 3.74
CA ALA A 223 -23.60 23.15 2.91
C ALA A 223 -24.15 21.87 2.27
N GLU A 224 -25.40 21.91 1.81
CA GLU A 224 -26.00 20.78 1.10
C GLU A 224 -25.25 20.49 -0.22
N PRO A 225 -24.96 19.22 -0.52
CA PRO A 225 -24.28 18.84 -1.75
C PRO A 225 -25.07 19.17 -3.01
N SER A 226 -24.35 19.48 -4.09
CA SER A 226 -24.94 19.76 -5.39
C SER A 226 -24.87 18.55 -6.35
N ILE A 227 -25.18 18.77 -7.63
CA ILE A 227 -25.22 17.71 -8.64
C ILE A 227 -23.78 17.32 -9.04
N PRO A 228 -23.41 16.03 -9.00
CA PRO A 228 -22.11 15.54 -9.46
C PRO A 228 -21.80 15.91 -10.92
N GLU A 229 -20.57 16.29 -11.21
CA GLU A 229 -20.13 16.58 -12.57
C GLU A 229 -20.21 15.34 -13.49
N SER A 230 -19.94 14.15 -12.94
CA SER A 230 -20.10 12.88 -13.67
C SER A 230 -21.51 12.67 -14.23
N PHE A 231 -22.55 13.14 -13.52
CA PHE A 231 -23.92 13.06 -14.01
C PHE A 231 -24.17 14.00 -15.20
N LYS A 232 -23.58 15.21 -15.16
CA LYS A 232 -23.67 16.16 -16.28
C LYS A 232 -22.94 15.63 -17.52
N VAL A 233 -21.75 15.08 -17.34
CA VAL A 233 -20.98 14.43 -18.41
C VAL A 233 -21.79 13.30 -19.05
N LEU A 234 -22.42 12.44 -18.24
CA LEU A 234 -23.31 11.38 -18.74
C LEU A 234 -24.48 11.93 -19.59
N LEU A 235 -25.10 13.03 -19.16
CA LEU A 235 -26.17 13.66 -19.95
C LEU A 235 -25.66 14.17 -21.30
N LYS A 236 -24.48 14.79 -21.33
CA LYS A 236 -23.85 15.25 -22.57
C LYS A 236 -23.46 14.08 -23.49
N GLU A 237 -22.97 12.97 -22.93
CA GLU A 237 -22.69 11.74 -23.69
C GLU A 237 -23.96 11.11 -24.28
N MET A 238 -25.09 11.13 -23.57
CA MET A 238 -26.36 10.68 -24.14
C MET A 238 -26.88 11.62 -25.24
N GLN A 239 -26.76 12.93 -25.04
CA GLN A 239 -27.15 13.93 -26.03
C GLN A 239 -26.29 13.86 -27.30
N SER A 240 -25.00 13.54 -27.18
CA SER A 240 -24.11 13.35 -28.34
C SER A 240 -24.47 12.12 -29.17
N LEU A 241 -25.13 11.12 -28.56
CA LEU A 241 -25.74 9.98 -29.25
C LEU A 241 -27.11 10.29 -29.88
N ALA A 242 -27.48 11.58 -29.96
CA ALA A 242 -28.77 12.06 -30.46
C ALA A 242 -29.98 11.55 -29.67
N LEU A 243 -29.80 11.29 -28.36
CA LEU A 243 -30.89 10.98 -27.45
C LEU A 243 -31.38 12.27 -26.77
N ASP A 244 -32.67 12.56 -26.87
CA ASP A 244 -33.29 13.70 -26.17
C ASP A 244 -33.52 13.35 -24.69
N VAL A 245 -32.51 13.63 -23.86
CA VAL A 245 -32.54 13.42 -22.42
C VAL A 245 -32.68 14.76 -21.71
N ASN A 246 -33.78 14.92 -20.96
CA ASN A 246 -34.09 16.11 -20.18
C ASN A 246 -34.42 15.73 -18.74
N VAL A 247 -33.98 16.55 -17.78
CA VAL A 247 -34.43 16.43 -16.38
C VAL A 247 -35.71 17.21 -16.22
N VAL A 248 -36.76 16.55 -15.73
CA VAL A 248 -38.10 17.11 -15.57
C VAL A 248 -38.40 17.23 -14.09
N SER A 249 -38.81 18.42 -13.66
CA SER A 249 -39.31 18.65 -12.30
C SER A 249 -40.73 18.10 -12.12
N GLU A 250 -41.23 18.03 -10.89
CA GLU A 250 -42.61 17.58 -10.62
C GLU A 250 -43.69 18.41 -11.36
N GLU A 251 -43.37 19.67 -11.70
CA GLU A 251 -44.27 20.58 -12.43
C GLU A 251 -44.22 20.39 -13.96
N GLY A 252 -43.47 19.40 -14.45
CA GLY A 252 -43.34 19.12 -15.89
C GLY A 252 -42.43 20.11 -16.63
N GLN A 253 -41.78 21.03 -15.91
CA GLN A 253 -40.84 21.98 -16.48
C GLN A 253 -39.47 21.33 -16.66
N ARG A 254 -38.83 21.58 -17.81
CA ARG A 254 -37.46 21.16 -18.09
C ARG A 254 -36.50 21.96 -17.23
N ALA A 255 -35.67 21.27 -16.45
CA ALA A 255 -34.60 21.90 -15.68
C ALA A 255 -33.38 22.10 -16.59
N GLU A 256 -32.98 23.35 -16.80
CA GLU A 256 -31.68 23.66 -17.40
C GLU A 256 -30.58 23.39 -16.37
N MET A 257 -29.70 22.44 -16.65
CA MET A 257 -28.43 22.33 -15.94
C MET A 257 -27.47 23.35 -16.54
N ARG A 258 -27.44 24.56 -15.99
CA ARG A 258 -26.49 25.60 -16.39
C ARG A 258 -25.16 25.39 -15.68
N ASP A 259 -24.08 25.49 -16.44
CA ASP A 259 -22.72 25.30 -15.94
C ASP A 259 -21.93 26.60 -15.69
N GLU A 260 -22.39 27.80 -16.09
CA GLU A 260 -21.43 28.91 -16.29
C GLU A 260 -21.74 30.32 -15.72
N ASP A 261 -22.80 30.54 -14.94
CA ASP A 261 -23.12 31.93 -14.50
C ASP A 261 -22.63 32.32 -13.09
N ASP A 262 -22.33 31.38 -12.19
CA ASP A 262 -22.17 31.71 -10.75
C ASP A 262 -20.77 32.25 -10.37
N ASP A 263 -19.70 31.84 -11.08
CA ASP A 263 -18.33 32.26 -10.74
C ASP A 263 -17.99 33.67 -11.25
N LEU A 264 -18.50 34.04 -12.44
CA LEU A 264 -18.39 35.41 -12.97
C LEU A 264 -19.22 36.40 -12.15
N LEU A 265 -20.42 36.00 -11.73
CA LEU A 265 -21.29 36.81 -10.86
C LEU A 265 -20.68 36.99 -9.46
N ARG A 266 -20.10 35.94 -8.87
CA ARG A 266 -19.41 36.05 -7.57
C ARG A 266 -18.16 36.93 -7.63
N ALA A 267 -17.33 36.78 -8.66
CA ALA A 267 -16.17 37.63 -8.86
C ALA A 267 -16.58 39.10 -9.08
N ALA A 268 -17.67 39.34 -9.81
CA ALA A 268 -18.22 40.68 -10.01
C ALA A 268 -18.82 41.27 -8.71
N GLU A 269 -19.51 40.47 -7.88
CA GLU A 269 -20.04 40.89 -6.58
C GLU A 269 -18.92 41.20 -5.57
N GLU A 270 -17.87 40.38 -5.50
CA GLU A 270 -16.69 40.64 -4.66
C GLU A 270 -15.93 41.91 -5.09
N LEU A 271 -15.97 42.25 -6.38
CA LEU A 271 -15.41 43.47 -6.94
C LEU A 271 -16.37 44.67 -6.90
N GLY A 272 -17.60 44.50 -6.41
CA GLY A 272 -18.61 45.56 -6.31
C GLY A 272 -19.14 46.06 -7.67
N ILE A 273 -19.09 45.24 -8.71
CA ILE A 273 -19.58 45.55 -10.05
C ILE A 273 -21.01 44.99 -10.17
N ASP A 274 -21.99 45.90 -10.21
CA ASP A 274 -23.40 45.54 -10.42
C ASP A 274 -23.66 45.23 -11.90
N LEU A 275 -23.80 43.95 -12.23
CA LEU A 275 -24.11 43.45 -13.57
C LEU A 275 -25.62 43.22 -13.80
N SER A 276 -26.49 43.75 -12.95
CA SER A 276 -27.95 43.60 -13.09
C SER A 276 -28.50 44.12 -14.44
N GLY A 277 -27.75 44.95 -15.16
CA GLY A 277 -28.13 45.58 -16.42
C GLY A 277 -27.94 44.74 -17.70
N VAL A 278 -27.23 43.62 -17.65
CA VAL A 278 -26.99 42.78 -18.87
C VAL A 278 -28.20 41.89 -19.20
N ARG A 279 -29.21 41.83 -18.32
CA ARG A 279 -30.41 40.99 -18.47
C ARG A 279 -31.43 41.44 -19.53
N ALA A 280 -31.21 42.55 -20.25
CA ALA A 280 -32.31 43.23 -20.94
C ALA A 280 -32.30 43.25 -22.49
N THR A 281 -31.41 42.54 -23.21
CA THR A 281 -31.38 42.65 -24.70
C THR A 281 -31.53 41.38 -25.52
N ASP A 282 -31.45 40.16 -24.99
CA ASP A 282 -31.47 38.95 -25.83
C ASP A 282 -32.86 38.28 -25.91
N GLY A 283 -33.92 39.09 -25.97
CA GLY A 283 -35.31 38.61 -25.92
C GLY A 283 -36.22 39.02 -27.08
N GLN A 284 -35.77 39.79 -28.08
CA GLN A 284 -36.63 40.22 -29.19
C GLN A 284 -35.85 40.40 -30.51
N ALA A 285 -35.89 39.38 -31.36
CA ALA A 285 -35.93 39.55 -32.81
C ALA A 285 -36.58 38.30 -33.43
N ALA A 286 -37.89 38.40 -33.64
CA ALA A 286 -38.63 37.53 -34.52
C ALA A 286 -38.47 38.04 -35.97
N ASP A 287 -38.25 37.09 -36.89
CA ASP A 287 -38.89 36.99 -38.21
C ASP A 287 -39.03 38.29 -39.03
N GLU A 288 -38.13 38.49 -40.00
CA GLU A 288 -38.45 39.23 -41.23
C GLU A 288 -37.53 38.78 -42.39
N ALA A 289 -38.17 38.26 -43.44
CA ALA A 289 -37.56 37.83 -44.69
C ALA A 289 -37.17 39.03 -45.57
N VAL A 290 -36.02 38.93 -46.26
CA VAL A 290 -35.76 39.69 -47.50
C VAL A 290 -35.06 38.76 -48.51
N GLU A 291 -35.77 38.41 -49.57
CA GLU A 291 -35.21 37.95 -50.85
C GLU A 291 -34.47 39.10 -51.55
N GLY A 292 -33.37 38.82 -52.27
CA GLY A 292 -32.83 39.77 -53.26
C GLY A 292 -31.36 39.62 -53.67
N THR A 293 -31.08 38.58 -54.49
CA THR A 293 -30.23 38.54 -55.71
C THR A 293 -28.76 39.03 -55.74
N ASP A 294 -27.96 38.10 -56.30
CA ASP A 294 -26.89 38.22 -57.33
C ASP A 294 -25.41 38.46 -56.96
N ASP A 295 -24.65 37.38 -57.19
CA ASP A 295 -23.41 37.21 -57.95
C ASP A 295 -22.19 38.12 -57.71
N THR A 296 -21.06 37.53 -57.30
CA THR A 296 -19.95 37.18 -58.21
C THR A 296 -18.74 36.55 -57.49
N ASP A 297 -18.22 35.49 -58.13
CA ASP A 297 -16.82 35.07 -58.32
C ASP A 297 -15.90 34.65 -57.14
N ALA A 298 -15.78 33.33 -57.02
CA ALA A 298 -14.55 32.53 -57.13
C ALA A 298 -13.18 33.10 -56.67
N ALA A 299 -12.60 32.46 -55.64
CA ALA A 299 -11.20 32.02 -55.63
C ALA A 299 -11.01 30.92 -54.57
N ASP A 300 -10.66 29.71 -55.03
CA ASP A 300 -10.10 28.62 -54.23
C ASP A 300 -8.70 29.02 -53.71
N GLU A 301 -8.47 28.92 -52.40
CA GLU A 301 -7.13 28.70 -51.84
C GLU A 301 -7.20 27.65 -50.72
N GLU A 302 -6.73 26.44 -51.04
CA GLU A 302 -6.35 25.38 -50.10
C GLU A 302 -5.11 25.80 -49.29
N GLN A 303 -5.22 25.87 -47.96
CA GLN A 303 -4.15 25.62 -46.97
C GLN A 303 -4.88 25.19 -45.68
N GLY A 304 -4.80 23.96 -45.17
CA GLY A 304 -3.61 23.24 -44.71
C GLY A 304 -3.85 22.90 -43.22
N GLU A 305 -4.26 21.66 -42.93
CA GLU A 305 -4.46 21.16 -41.56
C GLU A 305 -3.12 21.10 -40.80
N PRO A 306 -3.04 21.45 -39.50
CA PRO A 306 -1.87 21.15 -38.70
C PRO A 306 -1.96 19.72 -38.14
N GLU A 307 -1.00 18.88 -38.53
CA GLU A 307 -0.72 17.57 -37.94
C GLU A 307 -0.26 17.69 -36.48
N GLU A 308 -0.78 16.83 -35.59
CA GLU A 308 -0.26 16.60 -34.24
C GLU A 308 1.04 15.78 -34.29
N PRO A 309 2.05 16.05 -33.44
CA PRO A 309 3.25 15.23 -33.42
C PRO A 309 3.02 13.94 -32.63
N GLU A 310 3.17 12.80 -33.31
CA GLU A 310 3.40 11.49 -32.70
C GLU A 310 4.75 11.50 -31.95
N VAL A 311 4.76 11.07 -30.68
CA VAL A 311 5.99 10.90 -29.90
C VAL A 311 6.32 9.41 -29.87
N ASP A 312 7.33 9.02 -30.65
CA ASP A 312 7.90 7.67 -30.65
C ASP A 312 8.53 7.35 -29.29
N LEU A 313 7.96 6.35 -28.62
CA LEU A 313 8.49 5.70 -27.42
C LEU A 313 9.36 4.52 -27.84
N ASP A 314 10.61 4.78 -28.27
CA ASP A 314 11.67 3.76 -28.33
C ASP A 314 13.03 4.46 -28.35
N ALA A 315 13.53 4.80 -27.16
CA ALA A 315 14.93 5.14 -26.96
C ALA A 315 15.45 4.31 -25.77
N ASP A 316 16.21 3.27 -26.10
CA ASP A 316 17.04 2.51 -25.20
C ASP A 316 17.93 3.46 -24.38
N ILE A 317 17.67 3.56 -23.08
CA ILE A 317 18.58 4.24 -22.16
C ILE A 317 19.69 3.26 -21.80
N ASP A 318 20.85 3.50 -22.40
CA ASP A 318 22.12 2.86 -22.09
C ASP A 318 22.55 3.24 -20.66
N ILE A 319 22.47 2.27 -19.73
CA ILE A 319 22.99 2.41 -18.36
C ILE A 319 24.45 2.00 -18.40
N GLY A 320 25.31 2.96 -18.76
CA GLY A 320 26.76 2.87 -18.68
C GLY A 320 27.32 3.96 -17.76
N ASP A 321 28.09 3.53 -16.77
CA ASP A 321 29.02 4.31 -15.92
C ASP A 321 28.42 5.32 -14.94
N LEU A 322 28.03 4.80 -13.77
CA LEU A 322 28.13 5.52 -12.49
C LEU A 322 28.99 4.69 -11.53
N ASP A 323 30.30 4.75 -11.74
CA ASP A 323 31.30 4.28 -10.80
C ASP A 323 31.45 5.25 -9.60
N GLU A 324 31.67 4.63 -8.44
CA GLU A 324 32.34 5.13 -7.23
C GLU A 324 31.68 6.25 -6.40
N VAL A 325 30.99 5.83 -5.34
CA VAL A 325 30.80 6.64 -4.12
C VAL A 325 32.04 6.46 -3.24
N PRO A 326 32.77 7.53 -2.85
CA PRO A 326 33.92 7.38 -1.97
C PRO A 326 33.48 7.04 -0.54
N ALA A 327 34.24 6.16 0.10
CA ALA A 327 34.05 5.77 1.49
C ALA A 327 34.36 6.94 2.45
N ASP A 328 33.50 7.12 3.46
CA ASP A 328 33.72 8.05 4.58
C ASP A 328 34.99 7.68 5.36
N GLU A 329 35.92 8.63 5.49
CA GLU A 329 37.02 8.57 6.45
C GLU A 329 36.52 8.93 7.88
N PRO A 330 37.09 8.33 8.94
CA PRO A 330 36.71 8.64 10.31
C PRO A 330 37.26 9.99 10.76
N VAL A 331 36.40 10.79 11.38
CA VAL A 331 36.74 12.04 12.05
C VAL A 331 37.66 11.76 13.25
N GLU A 332 38.88 12.29 13.22
CA GLU A 332 39.75 12.36 14.40
C GLU A 332 39.24 13.44 15.36
N ASP A 333 38.98 13.05 16.61
CA ASP A 333 38.69 13.97 17.72
C ASP A 333 39.93 14.79 18.07
N GLU A 334 39.82 16.12 17.99
CA GLU A 334 40.78 17.04 18.62
C GLU A 334 40.61 17.03 20.15
N ALA A 335 41.65 16.54 20.85
CA ALA A 335 41.99 16.86 22.24
C ALA A 335 43.50 16.80 22.44
#